data_AF-A0A174P7P1-F1
#
_entry.id   AF-A0A174P7P1-F1
#
_cell.length_a   1.000
_cell.length_b   1.000
_cell.length_c   1.000
_cell.angle_alpha   90.00
_cell.angle_beta   90.00
_cell.angle_gamma   90.00
#
_symmetry.space_group_name_H-M   'P 1'
#
loop_
_entity.id
_entity.type
_entity.pdbx_description
1 polymer ?
#
loop_
_entity_poly.entity_id
_entity_poly.type
_entity_poly.pdbx_seq_one_letter_code
_entity_poly.pdbx_strand_id
1 'polypeptide(L)' 'MEVWMKELGLTMNLHELGATEEMLHGIANGTIIMEGGYKVLNHDEVLEILKNSL' A
#
# COMPACT_ATOMS: atom_id res chain seq x y z
N MET A 1 -1.87 -8.59 -13.58
CA MET A 1 -1.07 -7.36 -13.83
C MET A 1 0.38 -7.51 -13.39
N GLU A 2 0.68 -8.26 -12.33
CA GLU A 2 2.04 -8.45 -11.80
C GLU A 2 3.12 -8.80 -12.85
N VAL A 3 2.85 -9.76 -13.74
CA VAL A 3 3.81 -10.17 -14.80
C VAL A 3 4.24 -8.98 -15.65
N TRP A 4 3.30 -8.15 -16.08
CA TRP A 4 3.59 -6.95 -16.86
C TRP A 4 4.36 -5.92 -16.04
N MET A 5 4.02 -5.70 -14.76
CA MET A 5 4.76 -4.80 -13.90
C MET A 5 6.23 -5.21 -13.74
N LYS A 6 6.49 -6.52 -13.62
CA LYS A 6 7.84 -7.09 -13.59
C LYS A 6 8.59 -6.89 -14.91
N GLU A 7 7.92 -7.06 -16.06
CA GLU A 7 8.52 -6.79 -17.38
C GLU A 7 8.92 -5.32 -17.57
N LEU A 8 8.16 -4.39 -16.97
CA LEU A 8 8.48 -2.96 -16.97
C LEU A 8 9.58 -2.57 -15.96
N GLY A 9 10.04 -3.51 -15.13
CA GLY A 9 11.04 -3.28 -14.09
C GLY A 9 10.50 -2.51 -12.88
N LEU A 10 9.18 -2.58 -12.61
CA LEU A 10 8.60 -1.98 -11.41
C LEU A 10 8.93 -2.84 -10.18
N THR A 11 9.11 -2.14 -9.06
CA THR A 11 9.17 -2.74 -7.74
C THR A 11 7.81 -3.33 -7.38
N MET A 12 7.80 -4.47 -6.70
CA MET A 12 6.56 -5.17 -6.35
C MET A 12 6.23 -5.14 -4.86
N ASN A 13 7.15 -4.62 -4.06
CA ASN A 13 7.08 -4.67 -2.62
C ASN A 13 7.59 -3.37 -1.99
N LEU A 14 6.94 -2.90 -0.92
CA LEU A 14 7.28 -1.63 -0.26
C LEU A 14 8.67 -1.65 0.40
N HIS A 15 9.18 -2.81 0.83
CA HIS A 15 10.51 -2.95 1.40
C HIS A 15 11.62 -2.59 0.39
N GLU A 16 11.40 -2.85 -0.89
CA GLU A 16 12.32 -2.45 -1.97
C GLU A 16 12.42 -0.92 -2.12
N LEU A 17 11.43 -0.17 -1.60
CA LEU A 17 11.41 1.29 -1.49
C LEU A 17 11.89 1.80 -0.12
N GLY A 18 12.31 0.90 0.78
CA GLY A 18 12.79 1.25 2.12
C GLY A 18 11.70 1.43 3.18
N ALA A 19 10.45 1.03 2.90
CA ALA A 19 9.42 1.00 3.94
C ALA A 19 9.71 -0.11 4.96
N THR A 20 9.43 0.18 6.23
CA THR A 20 9.52 -0.80 7.33
C THR A 20 8.16 -0.98 8.00
N GLU A 21 7.98 -2.07 8.74
CA GLU A 21 6.73 -2.36 9.44
C GLU A 21 6.34 -1.24 10.42
N GLU A 22 7.33 -0.63 11.08
CA GLU A 22 7.15 0.50 12.00
C GLU A 22 6.59 1.76 11.31
N MET A 23 6.84 1.93 10.00
CA MET A 23 6.36 3.07 9.23
C MET A 23 4.88 2.94 8.83
N LEU A 24 4.32 1.73 8.79
CA LEU A 24 3.00 1.49 8.20
C LEU A 24 1.88 2.25 8.91
N HIS A 25 1.93 2.34 10.23
CA HIS A 25 0.97 3.13 11.00
C HIS A 25 1.03 4.61 10.64
N GLY A 26 2.24 5.16 10.44
CA GLY A 26 2.42 6.55 10.01
C GLY A 26 1.86 6.80 8.60
N ILE A 27 2.08 5.86 7.67
CA ILE A 27 1.56 5.92 6.30
C ILE A 27 0.03 5.83 6.30
N ALA A 28 -0.55 4.90 7.06
CA ALA A 28 -2.00 4.75 7.19
C ALA A 28 -2.64 6.02 7.78
N ASN A 29 -2.03 6.60 8.82
CA ASN A 29 -2.48 7.86 9.42
C ASN A 29 -2.41 9.05 8.45
N GLY A 30 -1.42 9.08 7.55
CA GLY A 30 -1.27 10.11 6.53
C GLY A 30 -2.13 9.90 5.28
N THR A 31 -2.82 8.76 5.17
CA THR A 31 -3.66 8.42 4.02
C THR A 31 -5.02 9.07 4.14
N ILE A 32 -5.41 9.85 3.13
CA ILE A 32 -6.75 10.45 3.05
C ILE A 32 -7.73 9.38 2.55
N ILE A 33 -8.77 9.11 3.34
CA ILE A 33 -9.85 8.21 2.93
C ILE A 33 -10.70 8.89 1.85
N MET A 34 -10.77 8.25 0.68
CA MET A 34 -11.55 8.73 -0.46
C MET A 34 -12.90 8.00 -0.54
N GLU A 35 -13.98 8.76 -0.77
CA GLU A 35 -15.33 8.21 -0.90
C GLU A 35 -15.78 7.96 -2.35
N GLY A 36 -15.02 8.47 -3.33
CA GLY A 36 -15.38 8.37 -4.76
C GLY A 36 -14.96 7.06 -5.45
N GLY A 37 -14.28 6.16 -4.74
CA GLY A 37 -13.85 4.86 -5.28
C GLY A 37 -14.96 3.80 -5.26
N TYR A 38 -14.64 2.60 -5.76
CA TYR A 38 -15.59 1.47 -5.74
C TYR A 38 -15.90 0.98 -4.31
N LYS A 39 -15.01 1.24 -3.36
CA LYS A 39 -15.14 0.92 -1.93
C LYS A 39 -14.54 2.06 -1.12
N VAL A 40 -15.27 2.54 -0.11
CA VAL A 40 -14.73 3.41 0.94
C VAL A 40 -13.98 2.54 1.94
N LEU A 41 -12.69 2.79 2.13
CA LEU A 41 -11.86 2.06 3.07
C LEU A 41 -11.92 2.68 4.46
N ASN A 42 -11.79 1.87 5.49
CA ASN A 42 -11.46 2.35 6.83
C ASN A 42 -9.94 2.28 7.10
N HIS A 43 -9.50 2.84 8.23
CA HIS A 43 -8.08 2.91 8.59
C HIS A 43 -7.43 1.52 8.74
N ASP A 44 -8.11 0.56 9.37
CA ASP A 44 -7.60 -0.79 9.57
C ASP A 44 -7.42 -1.52 8.23
N GLU A 45 -8.32 -1.32 7.28
CA GLU A 45 -8.22 -1.88 5.92
C GLU A 45 -7.04 -1.29 5.15
N VAL A 46 -6.77 0.01 5.30
CA VAL A 46 -5.57 0.64 4.72
C VAL A 46 -4.31 0.00 5.32
N LEU A 47 -4.28 -0.19 6.64
CA LEU A 47 -3.14 -0.82 7.32
C LEU A 47 -2.95 -2.28 6.87
N GLU A 48 -4.03 -3.03 6.67
CA GLU A 48 -3.96 -4.41 6.16
C GLU A 48 -3.41 -4.47 4.73
N ILE A 49 -3.85 -3.57 3.84
CA ILE A 49 -3.31 -3.46 2.47
C ILE A 49 -1.82 -3.15 2.50
N LEU A 50 -1.41 -2.20 3.35
CA LEU A 50 0.00 -1.85 3.50
C LEU A 50 0.84 -3.03 4.01
N LYS A 51 0.33 -3.80 4.99
CA LYS A 51 1.00 -5.00 5.50
C LYS A 51 1.14 -6.09 4.43
N ASN A 52 0.13 -6.29 3.59
CA ASN A 52 0.18 -7.24 2.49
C ASN A 52 1.08 -6.79 1.33
N SER A 53 1.49 -5.51 1.32
CA SER A 53 2.34 -4.91 0.30
C SER A 53 3.79 -4.72 0.77
N LEU A 54 4.06 -4.92 2.06
CA LEU A 54 5.39 -4.96 2.66
C LEU A 54 6.06 -6.32 2.42
#